data_AF-U3TQX4-F1
#
_entry.id   AF-U3TQX4-F1
#
_cell.length_a   1.000
_cell.length_b   1.000
_cell.length_c   1.000
_cell.angle_alpha   90.00
_cell.angle_beta   90.00
_cell.angle_gamma   90.00
#
_symmetry.space_group_name_H-M   'P 1'
#
loop_
_entity.id
_entity.type
_entity.pdbx_description
1 polymer ?
#
loop_
_entity_poly.entity_id
_entity_poly.type
_entity_poly.pdbx_seq_one_letter_code
_entity_poly.pdbx_strand_id
1 'polypeptide(L)'
;MQHNLADASIRVVRPAWQQQRLVPRIVHIGCGAFHRAHQALYQHHLLEISDSGWGICEVNLMSASGRQLVEQLRAQNLLYSVTEQGATRHDVKIIGSVHSVLHPALDGCDGIFNALARAETAIVSLTVTEKGYCIHGATGELDSTHPLIVHDLAHPRSRNLPLALSLRRCACGVKPG
;
A
#
# COMPACT_ATOMS: atom_id res chain seq x y z
N MET A 1 12.64 24.29 9.80
CA MET A 1 12.17 22.95 10.25
C MET A 1 10.74 22.79 9.80
N GLN A 2 10.46 21.77 8.98
CA GLN A 2 9.14 21.52 8.43
C GLN A 2 8.35 20.74 9.49
N HIS A 3 7.43 21.41 10.20
CA HIS A 3 6.62 20.75 11.23
C HIS A 3 5.71 19.72 10.55
N ASN A 4 5.80 18.45 10.96
CA ASN A 4 5.00 17.39 10.38
C ASN A 4 4.50 16.41 11.47
N LEU A 5 3.72 15.40 11.09
CA LEU A 5 3.15 14.48 12.09
C LEU A 5 4.20 13.67 12.87
N ALA A 6 5.46 13.62 12.46
CA ALA A 6 6.51 12.94 13.22
C ALA A 6 6.89 13.72 14.49
N ASP A 7 6.96 15.05 14.43
CA ASP A 7 7.51 15.90 15.48
C ASP A 7 6.52 16.93 16.07
N ALA A 8 5.36 17.12 15.44
CA ALA A 8 4.37 18.09 15.90
C ALA A 8 3.68 17.67 17.21
N SER A 9 3.59 18.64 18.14
CA SER A 9 2.72 18.59 19.31
C SER A 9 1.28 18.89 18.91
N ILE A 10 0.50 17.85 18.63
CA ILE A 10 -0.91 17.92 18.22
C ILE A 10 -1.84 17.44 19.33
N ARG A 11 -3.04 18.03 19.45
CA ARG A 11 -4.09 17.63 20.41
C ARG A 11 -4.95 16.45 19.91
N VAL A 12 -4.38 15.59 19.08
CA VAL A 12 -5.06 14.39 18.55
C VAL A 12 -4.32 13.17 19.07
N VAL A 13 -5.06 12.16 19.54
CA VAL A 13 -4.49 10.92 20.07
C VAL A 13 -3.68 10.23 18.97
N ARG A 14 -2.46 9.84 19.33
CA ARG A 14 -1.55 9.06 18.48
C ARG A 14 -1.78 7.56 18.71
N PRO A 15 -1.41 6.69 17.75
CA PRO A 15 -1.42 5.26 17.96
C PRO A 15 -0.65 4.88 19.24
N ALA A 16 -1.23 4.04 20.08
CA ALA A 16 -0.63 3.63 21.36
C ALA A 16 0.48 2.57 21.20
N TRP A 17 0.85 2.23 19.97
CA TRP A 17 1.89 1.26 19.66
C TRP A 17 3.06 1.88 18.91
N GLN A 18 4.22 1.26 19.07
CA GLN A 18 5.39 1.58 18.28
C GLN A 18 5.36 0.85 16.93
N GLN A 19 5.98 1.43 15.91
CA GLN A 19 6.02 0.85 14.56
C GLN A 19 6.66 -0.55 14.56
N GLN A 20 7.63 -0.80 15.44
CA GLN A 20 8.34 -2.07 15.60
C GLN A 20 7.41 -3.23 16.01
N ARG A 21 6.22 -2.95 16.53
CA ARG A 21 5.20 -3.98 16.80
C ARG A 21 4.67 -4.59 15.51
N LEU A 22 4.70 -3.85 14.41
CA LEU A 22 4.06 -4.24 13.15
C LEU A 22 4.99 -5.12 12.32
N VAL A 23 4.40 -6.15 11.72
CA VAL A 23 4.97 -7.01 10.68
C VAL A 23 4.19 -6.75 9.40
N PRO A 24 4.83 -6.47 8.25
CA PRO A 24 4.14 -6.12 7.01
C PRO A 24 3.52 -7.35 6.33
N ARG A 25 2.40 -7.81 6.88
CA ARG A 25 1.68 -9.01 6.43
C ARG A 25 0.69 -8.73 5.30
N ILE A 26 0.34 -7.47 5.09
CA ILE A 26 -0.50 -7.03 3.98
C ILE A 26 0.37 -6.20 3.04
N VAL A 27 0.40 -6.54 1.75
CA VAL A 27 0.91 -5.65 0.70
C VAL A 27 -0.30 -5.03 0.00
N HIS A 28 -0.39 -3.72 -0.01
CA HIS A 28 -1.47 -3.00 -0.67
C HIS A 28 -0.96 -2.26 -1.90
N ILE A 29 -1.60 -2.47 -3.06
CA ILE A 29 -1.22 -1.84 -4.32
C ILE A 29 -2.24 -0.79 -4.72
N GLY A 30 -1.76 0.43 -4.87
CA GLY A 30 -2.58 1.61 -5.10
C GLY A 30 -2.83 2.36 -3.81
N CYS A 31 -1.77 2.95 -3.23
CA CYS A 31 -1.83 3.81 -2.04
C CYS A 31 -2.58 5.13 -2.31
N GLY A 32 -3.89 5.04 -2.54
CA GLY A 32 -4.79 6.15 -2.81
C GLY A 32 -5.52 6.66 -1.56
N ALA A 33 -6.31 7.72 -1.74
CA ALA A 33 -7.10 8.30 -0.65
C ALA A 33 -8.15 7.31 -0.11
N PHE A 34 -8.84 6.58 -0.99
CA PHE A 34 -9.82 5.57 -0.59
C PHE A 34 -9.20 4.49 0.29
N HIS A 35 -8.03 3.97 -0.10
CA HIS A 35 -7.33 2.96 0.69
C HIS A 35 -7.04 3.44 2.12
N ARG A 36 -6.41 4.62 2.19
CA ARG A 36 -6.00 5.25 3.44
C ARG A 36 -7.17 5.58 4.36
N ALA A 37 -8.33 5.92 3.80
CA ALA A 37 -9.55 6.22 4.55
C ALA A 37 -10.42 4.98 4.83
N HIS A 38 -10.10 3.82 4.26
CA HIS A 38 -10.93 2.61 4.37
C HIS A 38 -10.16 1.40 4.90
N GLN A 39 -9.48 0.61 4.06
CA GLN A 39 -8.86 -0.64 4.55
C GLN A 39 -7.75 -0.37 5.58
N ALA A 40 -6.94 0.69 5.39
CA ALA A 40 -5.92 1.06 6.36
C ALA A 40 -6.49 1.60 7.67
N LEU A 41 -7.65 2.28 7.62
CA LEU A 41 -8.40 2.74 8.80
C LEU A 41 -8.97 1.54 9.59
N TYR A 42 -9.58 0.57 8.92
CA TYR A 42 -10.06 -0.66 9.57
C TYR A 42 -8.90 -1.46 10.19
N GLN A 43 -7.77 -1.57 9.51
CA GLN A 43 -6.58 -2.21 10.07
C GLN A 43 -6.08 -1.46 11.31
N HIS A 44 -6.13 -0.13 11.31
CA HIS A 44 -5.77 0.68 12.47
C HIS A 44 -6.73 0.43 13.65
N HIS A 45 -8.03 0.37 13.43
CA HIS A 45 -8.99 0.02 14.48
C HIS A 45 -8.75 -1.37 15.06
N LEU A 46 -8.43 -2.36 14.22
CA LEU A 46 -8.07 -3.69 14.69
C LEU A 46 -6.82 -3.66 15.61
N LEU A 47 -5.83 -2.85 15.25
CA LEU A 47 -4.61 -2.65 16.04
C LEU A 47 -4.86 -1.89 17.36
N GLU A 48 -5.93 -1.10 17.46
CA GLU A 48 -6.37 -0.43 18.69
C GLU A 48 -7.00 -1.40 19.69
N ILE A 49 -7.76 -2.39 19.20
CA ILE A 49 -8.56 -3.29 20.05
C ILE A 49 -7.94 -4.67 20.27
N SER A 50 -6.75 -4.93 19.73
CA SER A 50 -6.09 -6.24 19.80
C SER A 50 -4.56 -6.13 19.89
N ASP A 51 -3.93 -7.25 20.25
CA ASP A 51 -2.47 -7.42 20.22
C ASP A 51 -1.95 -7.84 18.83
N SER A 52 -2.75 -7.64 17.78
CA SER A 52 -2.33 -7.93 16.41
C SER A 52 -1.09 -7.11 16.04
N GLY A 53 -0.14 -7.77 15.38
CA GLY A 53 1.04 -7.14 14.77
C GLY A 53 0.88 -6.92 13.26
N TRP A 54 -0.32 -6.99 12.69
CA TRP A 54 -0.48 -6.89 11.24
C TRP A 54 -0.34 -5.44 10.75
N GLY A 55 0.73 -5.17 10.01
CA GLY A 55 0.99 -3.90 9.34
C GLY A 55 0.82 -3.99 7.82
N ILE A 56 0.63 -2.81 7.21
CA ILE A 56 0.46 -2.65 5.77
C ILE A 56 1.77 -2.16 5.14
N CYS A 57 2.21 -2.85 4.09
CA CYS A 57 3.21 -2.37 3.15
C CYS A 57 2.50 -1.77 1.94
N GLU A 58 2.48 -0.44 1.88
CA GLU A 58 1.92 0.33 0.77
C GLU A 58 2.84 0.24 -0.45
N VAL A 59 2.24 0.09 -1.63
CA VAL A 59 2.93 0.17 -2.92
C VAL A 59 2.18 1.18 -3.78
N ASN A 60 2.86 2.26 -4.16
CA ASN A 60 2.33 3.23 -5.10
C ASN A 60 3.09 3.12 -6.43
N LEU A 61 2.33 2.93 -7.52
CA LEU A 61 2.87 2.74 -8.87
C LEU A 61 2.70 4.00 -9.76
N MET A 62 2.06 5.06 -9.25
CA MET A 62 1.87 6.31 -9.98
C MET A 62 3.16 7.14 -10.01
N SER A 63 3.56 7.63 -11.19
CA SER A 63 4.88 8.21 -11.44
C SER A 63 5.28 9.38 -10.53
N ALA A 64 4.82 10.61 -10.80
CA ALA A 64 5.30 11.80 -10.10
C ALA A 64 4.56 12.03 -8.76
N SER A 65 3.23 12.00 -8.78
CA SER A 65 2.40 12.22 -7.59
C SER A 65 2.52 11.08 -6.57
N GLY A 66 2.68 9.84 -7.03
CA GLY A 66 2.88 8.67 -6.17
C GLY A 66 4.22 8.73 -5.45
N ARG A 67 5.31 9.07 -6.16
CA ARG A 67 6.63 9.28 -5.55
C ARG A 67 6.58 10.33 -4.43
N GLN A 68 6.01 11.50 -4.70
CA GLN A 68 5.94 12.57 -3.71
C GLN A 68 5.19 12.13 -2.45
N LEU A 69 4.07 11.41 -2.61
CA LEU A 69 3.32 10.87 -1.48
C LEU A 69 4.15 9.89 -0.65
N VAL A 70 4.92 9.01 -1.30
CA VAL A 70 5.82 8.06 -0.61
C VAL A 70 6.87 8.79 0.23
N GLU A 71 7.50 9.83 -0.34
CA GLU A 71 8.47 10.66 0.38
C GLU A 71 7.83 11.37 1.58
N GLN A 72 6.63 11.93 1.41
CA GLN A 72 5.87 12.59 2.48
C GLN A 72 5.50 11.63 3.61
N LEU A 73 4.99 10.44 3.30
CA LEU A 73 4.67 9.43 4.31
C LEU A 73 5.91 9.00 5.08
N ARG A 74 7.04 8.76 4.40
CA ARG A 74 8.32 8.43 5.06
C ARG A 74 8.78 9.54 6.00
N ALA A 75 8.69 10.80 5.59
CA ALA A 75 9.06 11.94 6.42
C ALA A 75 8.17 12.10 7.67
N GLN A 76 6.96 11.52 7.66
CA GLN A 76 5.99 11.57 8.76
C GLN A 76 5.99 10.31 9.63
N ASN A 77 7.07 9.52 9.63
CA ASN A 77 7.11 8.21 10.31
C ASN A 77 5.95 7.30 9.90
N LEU A 78 5.53 7.39 8.64
CA LEU A 78 4.41 6.65 8.05
C LEU A 78 3.04 6.98 8.64
N LEU A 79 2.95 8.05 9.43
CA LEU A 79 1.70 8.56 9.97
C LEU A 79 1.00 9.47 8.96
N TYR A 80 -0.32 9.40 8.96
CA TYR A 80 -1.19 10.36 8.28
C TYR A 80 -2.48 10.52 9.08
N SER A 81 -3.24 11.58 8.81
CA SER A 81 -4.54 11.79 9.44
C SER A 81 -5.69 11.38 8.53
N VAL A 82 -6.73 10.79 9.10
CA VAL A 82 -8.07 10.68 8.49
C VAL A 82 -9.00 11.59 9.28
N THR A 83 -9.78 12.39 8.56
CA THR A 83 -10.83 13.22 9.14
C THR A 83 -12.17 12.71 8.65
N GLU A 84 -12.99 12.25 9.59
CA GLU A 84 -14.39 11.92 9.34
C GLU A 84 -15.22 13.19 9.53
N GLN A 85 -15.95 13.58 8.50
CA GLN A 85 -16.79 14.77 8.50
C GLN A 85 -18.26 14.35 8.49
N GLY A 86 -18.91 14.49 9.64
CA GLY A 86 -20.35 14.32 9.79
C GLY A 86 -21.09 15.66 9.77
N ALA A 87 -22.43 15.60 9.87
CA ALA A 87 -23.27 16.81 9.87
C ALA A 87 -23.07 17.70 11.12
N THR A 88 -22.67 17.11 12.25
CA THR A 88 -22.54 17.81 13.55
C THR A 88 -21.20 17.63 14.24
N ARG A 89 -20.33 16.75 13.72
CA ARG A 89 -19.03 16.42 14.32
C ARG A 89 -17.97 16.20 13.25
N HIS A 90 -16.74 16.54 13.61
CA HIS A 90 -15.53 16.21 12.87
C HIS A 90 -14.60 15.43 13.78
N ASP A 91 -14.25 14.21 13.38
CA ASP A 91 -13.36 13.37 14.15
C ASP A 91 -12.07 13.17 13.36
N VAL A 92 -10.95 13.54 13.97
CA VAL A 92 -9.62 13.40 13.37
C VAL A 92 -8.89 12.26 14.06
N LYS A 93 -8.34 11.35 13.26
CA LYS A 93 -7.57 10.20 13.75
C LYS A 93 -6.21 10.15 13.08
N ILE A 94 -5.17 9.91 13.86
CA ILE A 94 -3.82 9.65 13.35
C ILE A 94 -3.66 8.16 13.09
N ILE A 95 -3.51 7.80 11.82
CA ILE A 95 -3.39 6.43 11.36
C ILE A 95 -1.93 5.99 11.41
N GLY A 96 -1.71 4.81 11.99
CA GLY A 96 -0.41 4.17 12.17
C GLY A 96 -0.43 2.67 11.88
N SER A 97 -1.30 2.22 10.96
CA SER A 97 -1.37 0.83 10.47
C SER A 97 -0.36 0.54 9.35
N VAL A 98 0.23 1.59 8.76
CA VAL A 98 1.25 1.48 7.70
C VAL A 98 2.60 1.17 8.34
N HIS A 99 3.20 0.05 7.93
CA HIS A 99 4.53 -0.38 8.35
C HIS A 99 5.63 0.11 7.39
N SER A 100 5.34 0.16 6.09
CA SER A 100 6.29 0.61 5.06
C SER A 100 5.54 1.11 3.83
N VAL A 101 6.18 1.96 3.04
CA VAL A 101 5.65 2.45 1.76
C VAL A 101 6.74 2.39 0.69
N LEU A 102 6.41 1.87 -0.48
CA LEU A 102 7.32 1.60 -1.59
C LEU A 102 6.86 2.27 -2.88
N HIS A 103 7.82 2.66 -3.70
CA HIS A 103 7.60 3.23 -5.04
C HIS A 103 8.69 2.73 -6.00
N PRO A 104 8.37 2.35 -7.27
CA PRO A 104 9.36 1.84 -8.21
C PRO A 104 10.58 2.76 -8.42
N ALA A 105 10.36 4.08 -8.47
CA ALA A 105 11.44 5.05 -8.67
C ALA A 105 12.32 5.29 -7.43
N LEU A 106 11.90 4.82 -6.24
CA LEU A 106 12.66 4.99 -5.00
C LEU A 106 13.27 3.67 -4.53
N ASP A 107 12.55 2.56 -4.71
CA ASP A 107 12.87 1.24 -4.17
C ASP A 107 13.18 0.20 -5.26
N GLY A 108 13.02 0.58 -6.52
CA GLY A 108 13.12 -0.33 -7.66
C GLY A 108 11.95 -1.32 -7.74
N CYS A 109 11.82 -1.99 -8.88
CA CYS A 109 10.88 -3.09 -9.03
C CYS A 109 11.23 -4.25 -8.08
N ASP A 110 12.53 -4.46 -7.80
CA ASP A 110 13.00 -5.51 -6.91
C ASP A 110 12.54 -5.29 -5.45
N GLY A 111 12.54 -4.05 -4.96
CA GLY A 111 12.00 -3.75 -3.62
C GLY A 111 10.53 -4.17 -3.49
N ILE A 112 9.74 -3.98 -4.55
CA ILE A 112 8.33 -4.38 -4.58
C ILE A 112 8.19 -5.90 -4.69
N PHE A 113 8.98 -6.56 -5.55
CA PHE A 113 8.95 -8.02 -5.64
C PHE A 113 9.37 -8.69 -4.33
N ASN A 114 10.39 -8.16 -3.67
CA ASN A 114 10.81 -8.63 -2.35
C ASN A 114 9.67 -8.46 -1.33
N ALA A 115 8.93 -7.36 -1.38
CA ALA A 115 7.76 -7.15 -0.53
C ALA A 115 6.65 -8.20 -0.72
N LEU A 116 6.37 -8.54 -1.98
CA LEU A 116 5.36 -9.55 -2.34
C LEU A 116 5.80 -10.98 -2.00
N ALA A 117 7.11 -11.24 -2.05
CA ALA A 117 7.72 -12.54 -1.83
C ALA A 117 8.08 -12.82 -0.36
N ARG A 118 7.95 -11.85 0.56
CA ARG A 118 8.22 -12.08 1.99
C ARG A 118 7.38 -13.24 2.52
N ALA A 119 7.97 -14.04 3.42
CA ALA A 119 7.29 -15.17 4.05
C ALA A 119 6.11 -14.70 4.92
N GLU A 120 6.22 -13.51 5.51
CA GLU A 120 5.21 -12.92 6.38
C GLU A 120 4.04 -12.31 5.60
N THR A 121 4.23 -11.95 4.32
CA THR A 121 3.16 -11.45 3.48
C THR A 121 2.08 -12.54 3.39
N ALA A 122 0.89 -12.27 3.88
CA ALA A 122 -0.24 -13.17 3.84
C ALA A 122 -1.29 -12.71 2.82
N ILE A 123 -1.44 -11.39 2.66
CA ILE A 123 -2.46 -10.79 1.80
C ILE A 123 -1.81 -9.82 0.83
N VAL A 124 -2.26 -9.88 -0.43
CA VAL A 124 -2.10 -8.78 -1.38
C VAL A 124 -3.48 -8.20 -1.68
N SER A 125 -3.64 -6.91 -1.45
CA SER A 125 -4.88 -6.17 -1.74
C SER A 125 -4.63 -5.06 -2.76
N LEU A 126 -5.66 -4.64 -3.50
CA LEU A 126 -5.53 -3.70 -4.61
C LEU A 126 -6.64 -2.65 -4.61
N THR A 127 -6.28 -1.41 -4.90
CA THR A 127 -7.20 -0.35 -5.35
C THR A 127 -6.61 0.37 -6.56
N VAL A 128 -6.62 -0.32 -7.71
CA VAL A 128 -5.98 0.13 -8.96
C VAL A 128 -6.95 0.74 -9.98
N THR A 129 -8.20 1.00 -9.57
CA THR A 129 -9.34 1.36 -10.44
C THR A 129 -9.68 0.27 -11.47
N GLU A 130 -10.84 0.38 -12.12
CA GLU A 130 -11.33 -0.57 -13.12
C GLU A 130 -10.36 -0.72 -14.29
N LYS A 131 -9.73 0.40 -14.70
CA LYS A 131 -8.72 0.40 -15.78
C LYS A 131 -7.44 -0.34 -15.40
N GLY A 132 -7.14 -0.46 -14.11
CA GLY A 132 -5.94 -1.15 -13.63
C GLY A 132 -5.97 -2.67 -13.84
N TYR A 133 -7.14 -3.25 -14.13
CA TYR A 133 -7.29 -4.69 -14.37
C TYR A 133 -7.04 -5.09 -15.83
N CYS A 134 -6.94 -4.12 -16.77
CA CYS A 134 -6.77 -4.38 -18.21
C CYS A 134 -7.76 -5.41 -18.76
N ILE A 135 -9.04 -5.25 -18.44
CA ILE A 135 -10.12 -6.12 -18.93
C ILE A 135 -10.94 -5.42 -20.02
N HIS A 136 -11.42 -6.20 -20.98
CA HIS A 136 -12.41 -5.73 -21.94
C HIS A 136 -13.74 -5.49 -21.21
N GLY A 137 -14.26 -4.26 -21.23
CA GLY A 137 -15.49 -3.92 -20.51
C GLY A 137 -16.74 -4.70 -20.92
N ALA A 138 -16.76 -5.23 -22.16
CA ALA A 138 -17.89 -5.99 -22.69
C ALA A 138 -17.85 -7.48 -22.32
N THR A 139 -16.66 -8.09 -22.23
CA THR A 139 -16.51 -9.53 -22.02
C THR A 139 -16.00 -9.89 -20.62
N GLY A 140 -15.39 -8.93 -19.92
CA GLY A 140 -14.72 -9.16 -18.63
C GLY A 140 -13.38 -9.91 -18.75
N GLU A 141 -12.96 -10.26 -19.96
CA GLU A 141 -11.72 -10.99 -20.21
C GLU A 141 -10.50 -10.07 -20.22
N LEU A 142 -9.34 -10.63 -19.87
CA LEU A 142 -8.06 -9.93 -19.94
C LEU A 142 -7.78 -9.48 -21.38
N ASP A 143 -7.50 -8.19 -21.56
CA ASP A 143 -7.00 -7.65 -22.83
C ASP A 143 -5.52 -7.98 -22.99
N SER A 144 -5.23 -9.18 -23.48
CA SER A 144 -3.87 -9.65 -23.75
C SER A 144 -3.09 -8.78 -24.76
N THR A 145 -3.78 -7.92 -25.52
CA THR A 145 -3.16 -7.01 -26.48
C THR A 145 -2.79 -5.65 -25.86
N HIS A 146 -3.21 -5.40 -24.62
CA HIS A 146 -2.91 -4.16 -23.92
C HIS A 146 -1.39 -3.93 -23.87
N PRO A 147 -0.88 -2.73 -24.24
CA PRO A 147 0.56 -2.49 -24.38
C PRO A 147 1.39 -2.82 -23.13
N LEU A 148 0.84 -2.59 -21.94
CA LEU A 148 1.49 -2.94 -20.66
C LEU A 148 1.61 -4.46 -20.46
N ILE A 149 0.61 -5.22 -20.88
CA ILE A 149 0.64 -6.69 -20.77
C ILE A 149 1.63 -7.27 -21.77
N VAL A 150 1.59 -6.81 -23.02
CA VAL A 150 2.56 -7.20 -24.06
C VAL A 150 3.99 -6.90 -23.62
N HIS A 151 4.22 -5.70 -23.06
CA HIS A 151 5.52 -5.32 -22.52
C HIS A 151 5.99 -6.26 -21.40
N ASP A 152 5.13 -6.56 -20.43
CA ASP A 152 5.46 -7.41 -19.28
C ASP A 152 5.70 -8.88 -19.67
N LEU A 153 5.00 -9.37 -20.69
CA LEU A 153 5.22 -10.69 -21.28
C LEU A 153 6.57 -10.77 -22.00
N ALA A 154 6.95 -9.73 -22.75
CA ALA A 154 8.24 -9.65 -23.44
C ALA A 154 9.42 -9.47 -22.46
N HIS A 155 9.19 -8.82 -21.33
CA HIS A 155 10.23 -8.46 -20.36
C HIS A 155 9.94 -9.02 -18.95
N PRO A 156 9.88 -10.35 -18.77
CA PRO A 156 9.41 -10.96 -17.54
C PRO A 156 10.26 -10.64 -16.31
N ARG A 157 11.50 -10.15 -16.50
CA ARG A 157 12.43 -9.74 -15.43
C ARG A 157 12.50 -8.22 -15.22
N SER A 158 12.03 -7.41 -16.16
CA SER A 158 12.01 -5.93 -16.09
C SER A 158 10.61 -5.42 -16.44
N ARG A 159 9.63 -5.87 -15.66
CA ARG A 159 8.21 -5.58 -15.87
C ARG A 159 7.90 -4.16 -15.42
N ASN A 160 7.11 -3.44 -16.22
CA ASN A 160 6.53 -2.17 -15.79
C ASN A 160 5.38 -2.54 -14.88
N LEU A 161 5.52 -2.35 -13.56
CA LEU A 161 4.45 -2.66 -12.61
C LEU A 161 3.28 -1.69 -12.81
N PRO A 162 2.23 -2.14 -13.53
CA PRO A 162 0.94 -2.25 -12.85
C PRO A 162 0.30 -3.66 -12.85
N LEU A 163 0.78 -4.64 -13.63
CA LEU A 163 0.06 -5.94 -13.79
C LEU A 163 0.86 -7.22 -13.48
N ALA A 164 2.09 -7.13 -12.99
CA ALA A 164 2.97 -8.28 -12.84
C ALA A 164 2.83 -9.10 -11.54
N LEU A 165 1.66 -9.20 -10.92
CA LEU A 165 1.63 -9.56 -9.50
C LEU A 165 1.56 -11.04 -9.11
N SER A 166 1.51 -12.00 -10.03
CA SER A 166 1.23 -13.39 -9.63
C SER A 166 2.35 -14.42 -9.87
N LEU A 167 3.52 -14.05 -10.41
CA LEU A 167 4.44 -15.07 -10.94
C LEU A 167 5.77 -15.31 -10.19
N ARG A 168 6.10 -14.57 -9.12
CA ARG A 168 7.33 -14.85 -8.33
C ARG A 168 7.16 -15.73 -7.11
N ARG A 169 5.96 -15.78 -6.49
CA ARG A 169 5.72 -16.64 -5.30
C ARG A 169 5.95 -18.13 -5.56
N CYS A 170 5.54 -18.61 -6.74
CA CYS A 170 5.78 -20.00 -7.12
C CYS A 170 7.26 -20.30 -7.40
N ALA A 171 8.05 -19.31 -7.83
CA ALA A 171 9.47 -19.50 -8.14
C ALA A 171 10.37 -19.49 -6.90
N CYS A 172 9.97 -18.84 -5.81
CA CYS A 172 10.72 -18.81 -4.54
C CYS A 172 10.29 -19.89 -3.54
N GLY A 173 9.39 -20.81 -3.90
CA GLY A 173 8.98 -21.92 -3.03
C GLY A 173 8.12 -21.50 -1.82
N VAL A 174 7.66 -20.25 -1.76
CA VAL A 174 6.76 -19.77 -0.70
C VAL A 174 5.33 -20.18 -1.05
N LYS A 175 4.77 -21.12 -0.29
CA LYS A 175 3.38 -21.58 -0.50
C LYS A 175 2.38 -20.46 -0.22
N PRO A 176 1.25 -20.39 -0.94
CA PRO A 176 0.08 -19.64 -0.49
C PRO A 176 -0.31 -20.17 0.90
N GLY A 177 -0.42 -19.26 1.87
CA GLY A 177 -0.91 -19.57 3.21
C GLY A 177 -2.41 -19.78 3.23
#